data_AF-A0A8S2WRM2-F1
#
_entry.id   AF-A0A8S2WRM2-F1
#
_cell.length_a   1.000
_cell.length_b   1.000
_cell.length_c   1.000
_cell.angle_alpha   90.00
_cell.angle_beta   90.00
_cell.angle_gamma   90.00
#
_symmetry.space_group_name_H-M   'P 1'
#
loop_
_entity.id
_entity.type
_entity.pdbx_description
1 polymer ?
#
loop_
_entity_poly.entity_id
_entity_poly.type
_entity_poly.pdbx_seq_one_letter_code
_entity_poly.pdbx_strand_id
1 'polypeptide(L)'
;CLVRSKAKADVRSGLQLLRELYDSTRSDDAKRDYLYYLALGNARLNEYEVALKFLDAILLIQPGNHQAKNLKDEVTRRMNREGYVGMGIAVGAGALLLGGTGLLLIGGGLTAAAVAILKK
;
A
#
# COMPACT_ATOMS: atom_id res chain seq x y z
N CYS A 1 1.77 -7.05 20.13
CA CYS A 1 1.81 -7.97 18.97
C CYS A 1 3.14 -7.82 18.25
N LEU A 2 3.76 -8.94 17.83
CA LEU A 2 5.10 -8.98 17.22
C LEU A 2 5.21 -8.13 15.95
N VAL A 3 4.15 -8.04 15.15
CA VAL A 3 4.03 -7.15 13.97
C VAL A 3 4.11 -5.65 14.35
N ARG A 4 3.90 -5.31 15.63
CA ARG A 4 4.06 -3.96 16.18
C ARG A 4 5.44 -3.67 16.78
N SER A 5 6.32 -4.66 16.90
CA SER A 5 7.65 -4.49 17.50
C SER A 5 8.54 -3.54 16.67
N LYS A 6 9.47 -2.86 17.36
CA LYS A 6 10.50 -2.03 16.71
C LYS A 6 11.61 -2.88 16.09
N ALA A 7 11.82 -4.10 16.59
CA ALA A 7 12.83 -5.00 16.07
C ALA A 7 12.33 -5.69 14.79
N LYS A 8 13.10 -5.58 13.70
CA LYS A 8 12.75 -6.24 12.42
C LYS A 8 12.73 -7.77 12.54
N ALA A 9 13.55 -8.36 13.42
CA ALA A 9 13.57 -9.79 13.69
C ALA A 9 12.22 -10.27 14.25
N ASP A 10 11.69 -9.59 15.26
CA ASP A 10 10.38 -9.87 15.84
C ASP A 10 9.25 -9.75 14.81
N VAL A 11 9.31 -8.74 13.94
CA VAL A 11 8.33 -8.58 12.86
C VAL A 11 8.39 -9.75 11.90
N ARG A 12 9.59 -10.23 11.51
CA ARG A 12 9.74 -11.41 10.64
C ARG A 12 9.18 -12.68 11.29
N SER A 13 9.52 -12.95 12.55
CA SER A 13 8.97 -14.09 13.29
C SER A 13 7.44 -13.99 13.41
N GLY A 14 6.92 -12.79 13.67
CA GLY A 14 5.49 -12.53 13.69
C GLY A 14 4.82 -12.81 12.33
N LEU A 15 5.45 -12.46 11.22
CA LEU A 15 4.91 -12.74 9.88
C LEU A 15 4.96 -14.23 9.53
N GLN A 16 5.97 -14.97 10.01
CA GLN A 16 6.01 -16.42 9.82
C GLN A 16 4.82 -17.10 10.50
N LEU A 17 4.58 -16.79 11.78
CA LEU A 17 3.42 -17.29 12.52
C LEU A 17 2.10 -16.89 11.84
N LEU A 18 2.03 -15.67 11.31
CA LEU A 18 0.84 -15.19 10.62
C LEU A 18 0.57 -15.93 9.29
N ARG A 19 1.63 -16.35 8.57
CA ARG A 19 1.50 -17.20 7.38
C ARG A 19 1.00 -18.60 7.75
N GLU A 20 1.55 -19.18 8.81
CA GLU A 20 1.09 -20.48 9.31
C GLU A 20 -0.41 -20.43 9.68
N LEU A 21 -0.85 -19.35 10.34
CA LEU A 21 -2.28 -19.14 10.65
C LEU A 21 -3.13 -18.95 9.39
N TYR A 22 -2.62 -18.25 8.38
CA TYR A 22 -3.28 -18.06 7.10
C TYR A 22 -3.50 -19.38 6.34
N ASP A 23 -2.50 -20.25 6.33
CA ASP A 23 -2.58 -21.56 5.67
C ASP A 23 -3.45 -22.55 6.44
N SER A 24 -3.46 -22.44 7.77
CA SER A 24 -4.21 -23.33 8.66
C SER A 24 -5.70 -23.01 8.73
N THR A 25 -6.09 -21.75 8.51
CA THR A 25 -7.48 -21.32 8.70
C THR A 25 -8.38 -21.72 7.52
N ARG A 26 -9.60 -22.13 7.85
CA ARG A 26 -10.68 -22.38 6.86
C ARG A 26 -11.62 -21.19 6.69
N SER A 27 -11.52 -20.17 7.55
CA SER A 27 -12.38 -18.98 7.50
C SER A 27 -11.84 -17.93 6.55
N ASP A 28 -12.61 -17.60 5.53
CA ASP A 28 -12.24 -16.55 4.56
C ASP A 28 -12.23 -15.14 5.19
N ASP A 29 -13.01 -14.91 6.25
CA ASP A 29 -12.94 -13.68 7.03
C ASP A 29 -11.59 -13.55 7.72
N ALA A 30 -11.16 -14.61 8.42
CA ALA A 30 -9.86 -14.62 9.10
C ALA A 30 -8.70 -14.49 8.11
N LYS A 31 -8.79 -15.12 6.92
CA LYS A 31 -7.79 -14.98 5.86
C LYS A 31 -7.61 -13.53 5.41
N ARG A 32 -8.72 -12.77 5.29
CA ARG A 32 -8.68 -11.35 4.93
C ARG A 32 -7.97 -10.52 5.99
N ASP A 33 -8.27 -10.76 7.26
CA ASP A 33 -7.59 -10.08 8.37
C ASP A 33 -6.09 -10.41 8.39
N TYR A 34 -5.73 -11.68 8.19
CA TYR A 34 -4.32 -12.09 8.12
C TYR A 34 -3.60 -11.46 6.93
N LEU A 35 -4.22 -11.39 5.74
CA LEU A 35 -3.64 -10.69 4.59
C LEU A 35 -3.37 -9.21 4.90
N TYR A 36 -4.27 -8.54 5.62
CA TYR A 36 -4.07 -7.15 6.02
C TYR A 36 -2.85 -7.00 6.95
N TYR A 37 -2.71 -7.88 7.94
CA TYR A 37 -1.56 -7.85 8.85
C TYR A 37 -0.25 -8.31 8.18
N LEU A 38 -0.31 -9.22 7.21
CA LEU A 38 0.82 -9.57 6.35
C LEU A 38 1.28 -8.34 5.56
N ALA A 39 0.37 -7.61 4.92
CA ALA A 39 0.70 -6.38 4.21
C ALA A 39 1.38 -5.35 5.13
N LEU A 40 0.79 -5.11 6.31
CA LEU A 40 1.32 -4.18 7.30
C LEU A 40 2.73 -4.58 7.78
N GLY A 41 2.99 -5.86 8.03
CA GLY A 41 4.30 -6.33 8.46
C GLY A 41 5.35 -6.21 7.36
N ASN A 42 5.04 -6.60 6.13
CA ASN A 42 5.95 -6.45 4.98
C ASN A 42 6.29 -4.97 4.73
N ALA A 43 5.31 -4.07 4.84
CA ALA A 43 5.53 -2.62 4.74
C ALA A 43 6.47 -2.05 5.83
N ARG A 44 6.58 -2.71 6.99
CA ARG A 44 7.52 -2.33 8.06
C ARG A 44 8.91 -2.89 7.87
N LEU A 45 9.03 -3.98 7.13
CA LEU A 45 10.30 -4.53 6.68
C LEU A 45 10.85 -3.82 5.44
N ASN A 46 10.10 -2.85 4.90
CA ASN A 46 10.33 -2.15 3.64
C ASN A 46 10.20 -3.08 2.40
N GLU A 47 9.50 -4.20 2.56
CA GLU A 47 9.11 -5.10 1.46
C GLU A 47 7.83 -4.56 0.81
N TYR A 48 7.93 -3.35 0.23
CA TYR A 48 6.77 -2.58 -0.22
C TYR A 48 6.00 -3.25 -1.35
N GLU A 49 6.69 -3.86 -2.33
CA GLU A 49 6.03 -4.57 -3.42
C GLU A 49 5.15 -5.71 -2.92
N VAL A 50 5.64 -6.47 -1.93
CA VAL A 50 4.91 -7.57 -1.31
C VAL A 50 3.70 -7.03 -0.54
N ALA A 51 3.87 -5.93 0.20
CA ALA A 51 2.78 -5.27 0.89
C ALA A 51 1.68 -4.79 -0.06
N LEU A 52 2.05 -4.14 -1.17
CA LEU A 52 1.10 -3.65 -2.18
C LEU A 52 0.33 -4.79 -2.84
N LYS A 53 1.00 -5.91 -3.18
CA LYS A 53 0.34 -7.10 -3.73
C LYS A 53 -0.77 -7.63 -2.81
N PHE A 54 -0.51 -7.71 -1.50
CA PHE A 54 -1.52 -8.15 -0.55
C PHE A 54 -2.68 -7.14 -0.42
N LEU A 55 -2.40 -5.84 -0.44
CA LEU A 55 -3.44 -4.80 -0.37
C LEU A 55 -4.31 -4.79 -1.62
N ASP A 56 -3.72 -5.00 -2.80
CA ASP A 56 -4.45 -5.13 -4.06
C ASP A 56 -5.37 -6.34 -4.06
N ALA A 57 -4.90 -7.48 -3.53
CA ALA A 57 -5.74 -8.67 -3.38
C ALA A 57 -6.95 -8.41 -2.46
N ILE A 58 -6.76 -7.69 -1.35
CA ILE A 58 -7.86 -7.31 -0.45
C ILE A 58 -8.85 -6.38 -1.16
N LEU A 59 -8.35 -5.37 -1.89
CA LEU A 59 -9.19 -4.37 -2.56
C LEU A 59 -9.92 -4.92 -3.79
N LEU A 60 -9.38 -5.97 -4.43
CA LEU A 60 -10.08 -6.69 -5.49
C LEU A 60 -11.36 -7.35 -4.97
N ILE A 61 -11.33 -7.88 -3.75
CA ILE A 61 -12.46 -8.57 -3.11
C ILE A 61 -13.37 -7.58 -2.38
N GLN A 62 -12.80 -6.58 -1.72
CA GLN A 62 -13.51 -5.56 -0.95
C GLN A 62 -13.11 -4.15 -1.39
N PRO A 63 -13.62 -3.66 -2.52
CA PRO A 63 -13.29 -2.32 -3.02
C PRO A 63 -13.68 -1.18 -2.07
N GLY A 64 -14.61 -1.43 -1.14
CA GLY A 64 -15.04 -0.47 -0.11
C GLY A 64 -14.16 -0.44 1.16
N ASN A 65 -13.11 -1.27 1.24
CA ASN A 65 -12.30 -1.35 2.45
C ASN A 65 -11.39 -0.12 2.60
N HIS A 66 -11.85 0.87 3.36
CA HIS A 66 -11.12 2.10 3.64
C HIS A 66 -9.81 1.87 4.38
N GLN A 67 -9.72 0.84 5.24
CA GLN A 67 -8.48 0.52 5.96
C GLN A 67 -7.39 0.06 4.99
N ALA A 68 -7.74 -0.84 4.06
CA ALA A 68 -6.80 -1.32 3.04
C ALA A 68 -6.38 -0.20 2.07
N LYS A 69 -7.31 0.68 1.68
CA LYS A 69 -6.98 1.87 0.87
C LYS A 69 -6.00 2.80 1.57
N ASN A 70 -6.30 3.19 2.81
CA ASN A 70 -5.44 4.09 3.57
C ASN A 70 -4.05 3.49 3.80
N LEU A 71 -3.96 2.19 4.06
CA LEU A 71 -2.67 1.51 4.20
C LEU A 71 -1.92 1.46 2.86
N LYS A 72 -2.59 1.21 1.74
CA LYS A 72 -1.97 1.22 0.40
C LYS A 72 -1.41 2.60 0.06
N ASP A 73 -2.14 3.66 0.35
CA ASP A 73 -1.69 5.04 0.13
C ASP A 73 -0.46 5.37 0.98
N GLU A 74 -0.46 4.96 2.25
CA GLU A 74 0.68 5.17 3.14
C GLU A 74 1.92 4.38 2.71
N VAL A 75 1.74 3.11 2.33
CA VAL A 75 2.83 2.27 1.81
C VAL A 75 3.43 2.86 0.54
N THR A 76 2.59 3.31 -0.39
CA THR A 76 3.03 3.96 -1.64
C THR A 76 3.78 5.26 -1.35
N ARG A 77 3.28 6.08 -0.42
CA ARG A 77 3.94 7.32 0.01
C ARG A 77 5.32 7.06 0.62
N ARG A 78 5.45 6.03 1.46
CA ARG A 78 6.73 5.63 2.07
C ARG A 78 7.71 5.09 1.03
N MET A 79 7.25 4.24 0.14
CA MET A 79 8.06 3.69 -0.95
C MET A 79 8.66 4.81 -1.83
N ASN A 80 7.83 5.79 -2.23
CA ASN A 80 8.28 6.95 -2.99
C ASN A 80 9.27 7.83 -2.21
N ARG A 81 9.01 8.08 -0.92
CA ARG A 81 9.90 8.89 -0.05
C ARG A 81 11.27 8.24 0.13
N GLU A 82 11.31 6.93 0.28
CA GLU A 82 12.55 6.17 0.47
C GLU A 82 13.29 5.91 -0.86
N GLY A 83 12.82 6.49 -1.99
CA GLY A 83 13.47 6.37 -3.29
C GLY A 83 13.37 4.98 -3.92
N TYR A 84 12.49 4.11 -3.40
CA TYR A 84 12.19 2.81 -3.99
C TYR A 84 11.34 3.00 -5.26
N VAL A 85 12.00 3.39 -6.34
CA VAL A 85 11.41 3.40 -7.68
C VAL A 85 11.60 2.01 -8.29
N GLY A 86 10.81 1.05 -7.81
CA GLY A 86 10.63 -0.24 -8.47
C GLY A 86 9.77 -0.06 -9.72
N MET A 87 10.13 -0.73 -10.82
CA MET A 87 9.56 -0.61 -12.17
C MET A 87 8.07 -1.05 -12.30
N GLY A 88 7.27 -0.97 -11.24
CA GLY A 88 5.92 -1.55 -11.17
C GLY A 88 4.86 -0.70 -10.47
N ILE A 89 5.12 0.57 -10.12
CA ILE A 89 4.04 1.43 -9.62
C ILE A 89 3.17 1.87 -10.80
N ALA A 90 2.14 1.10 -11.07
CA ALA A 90 1.03 1.57 -11.88
C ALA A 90 0.41 2.79 -11.19
N VAL A 91 0.62 3.94 -11.82
CA VAL A 91 0.05 5.25 -11.49
C VAL A 91 -1.45 5.10 -11.29
N GLY A 92 -1.91 5.22 -10.04
CA GLY A 92 -3.31 4.94 -9.71
C GLY A 92 -3.77 5.49 -8.36
N ALA A 93 -3.21 6.62 -7.91
CA ALA A 93 -3.81 7.59 -6.98
C ALA A 93 -2.77 8.70 -6.76
N GLY A 94 -3.13 9.93 -7.14
CA GLY A 94 -2.22 11.04 -7.39
C GLY A 94 -1.10 11.27 -6.37
N ALA A 95 0.15 11.27 -6.86
CA ALA A 95 1.21 12.23 -6.53
C ALA A 95 2.52 11.77 -7.17
N LEU A 96 2.66 11.99 -8.48
CA LEU A 96 3.99 12.12 -9.10
C LEU A 96 4.38 13.59 -8.95
N LEU A 97 5.19 13.90 -7.93
CA LEU A 97 5.88 15.19 -7.83
C LEU A 97 7.38 14.92 -7.97
N LEU A 98 7.80 14.72 -9.22
CA LEU A 98 9.19 14.85 -9.65
C LEU A 98 9.38 16.28 -10.17
N GLY A 99 10.38 16.98 -9.64
CA GLY A 99 10.82 18.29 -10.14
C GLY A 99 10.24 19.44 -9.34
N GLY A 100 11.12 20.31 -8.83
CA GLY A 100 10.78 21.46 -8.01
C GLY A 100 9.75 22.40 -8.66
N THR A 101 9.16 23.22 -7.79
CA THR A 101 8.10 24.21 -8.04
C THR A 101 6.67 23.66 -8.02
N GLY A 102 6.09 23.69 -6.82
CA GLY A 102 4.67 23.88 -6.51
C GLY A 102 3.60 23.21 -7.38
N LEU A 103 2.85 22.27 -6.80
CA LEU A 103 1.46 22.52 -6.40
C LEU A 103 0.89 21.24 -5.74
N LEU A 104 0.55 21.37 -4.45
CA LEU A 104 -0.10 20.35 -3.65
C LEU A 104 -1.61 20.39 -3.93
N LEU A 105 -2.13 19.43 -4.72
CA LEU A 105 -3.58 19.25 -4.87
C LEU A 105 -4.03 18.01 -4.09
N ILE A 106 -4.35 18.23 -2.81
CA ILE A 106 -5.10 17.28 -1.98
C ILE A 106 -6.58 17.60 -2.20
N GLY A 107 -7.33 16.65 -2.77
CA GLY A 107 -8.79 16.59 -2.65
C GLY A 107 -9.58 17.43 -3.66
N GLY A 108 -10.37 16.75 -4.49
CA GLY A 108 -11.59 17.28 -5.10
C GLY A 108 -11.44 18.55 -5.93
N GLY A 109 -10.84 18.45 -7.12
CA GLY A 109 -10.76 19.58 -8.04
C GLY A 109 -10.33 19.14 -9.43
N LEU A 110 -11.31 19.14 -10.33
CA LEU A 110 -11.23 19.05 -11.77
C LEU A 110 -9.86 19.42 -12.38
N THR A 111 -9.36 18.54 -13.25
CA THR A 111 -8.18 18.73 -14.12
C THR A 111 -8.36 19.93 -15.05
N ALA A 112 -8.06 21.14 -14.59
CA ALA A 112 -8.09 22.34 -15.42
C ALA A 112 -6.82 22.55 -16.26
N ALA A 113 -5.78 21.74 -16.10
CA ALA A 113 -4.53 21.87 -16.87
C ALA A 113 -4.44 20.98 -18.12
N ALA A 114 -5.38 20.04 -18.33
CA ALA A 114 -5.34 19.10 -19.46
C ALA A 114 -6.14 19.55 -20.71
N VAL A 115 -6.91 20.65 -20.63
CA VAL A 115 -7.77 21.10 -21.76
C VAL A 115 -7.07 22.12 -22.67
N ALA A 116 -5.96 22.75 -22.25
CA ALA A 116 -5.34 23.83 -23.01
C ALA A 116 -4.37 23.39 -24.13
N ILE A 117 -4.10 22.09 -24.30
CA ILE A 117 -3.15 21.58 -25.33
C ILE A 117 -3.87 21.07 -26.59
N LEU A 118 -5.21 21.01 -26.61
CA LEU A 118 -6.00 20.43 -27.71
C LEU A 118 -6.92 21.41 -28.46
N LYS A 119 -6.73 22.72 -28.33
CA LYS A 119 -7.33 23.69 -29.25
C LYS A 119 -6.26 24.59 -29.86
N LYS A 120 -5.78 24.16 -31.02
CA LYS A 120 -5.33 25.06 -32.08
C LYS A 120 -6.54 25.87 -32.60
#